data_AF-A0A0T6B6Y3-F1
#
_entry.id   AF-A0A0T6B6Y3-F1
#
_cell.length_a   1.000
_cell.length_b   1.000
_cell.length_c   1.000
_cell.angle_alpha   90.00
_cell.angle_beta   90.00
_cell.angle_gamma   90.00
#
_symmetry.space_group_name_H-M   'P 1'
#
loop_
_entity.id
_entity.type
_entity.pdbx_description
1 polymer ?
#
loop_
_entity_poly.entity_id
_entity_poly.type
_entity_poly.pdbx_seq_one_letter_code
_entity_poly.pdbx_strand_id
1 'polypeptide(L)'
;EEERHRSQINDSLRVINFTLSFLDLAEHSSLFAPLCTNKDGWRQPGIKREFNHVQYNDKLMYHTSAILASALDTFTLRYRLKASQYTLSDLCADLSLHNRKLAAASLCLPFSFNEGADLIECLDNWDGPLSKSITPNCSIGTDRMMQVITLRGIPEERLKKPFDRAGTQRDMPAYRCKNINEMLTFYMSCTTFATATSVTNISKGLIPNKPYPNFFDNKVGVSGNICSTLRRE
;
A
#
# COMPACT_ATOMS: atom_id res chain seq x y z
N GLU A 1 -26.41 -8.44 -30.36
CA GLU A 1 -26.73 -6.99 -30.31
C GLU A 1 -27.35 -6.60 -28.97
N GLU A 2 -28.37 -7.33 -28.51
CA GLU A 2 -28.99 -7.15 -27.19
C GLU A 2 -28.01 -7.19 -26.00
N GLU A 3 -27.02 -8.08 -26.03
CA GLU A 3 -26.01 -8.19 -24.96
C GLU A 3 -25.11 -6.95 -24.88
N ARG A 4 -24.76 -6.35 -26.03
CA ARG A 4 -24.02 -5.08 -26.07
C ARG A 4 -24.86 -3.93 -25.53
N HIS A 5 -26.13 -3.87 -25.90
CA HIS A 5 -27.06 -2.86 -25.38
C HIS A 5 -27.23 -2.97 -23.86
N ARG A 6 -27.39 -4.20 -23.34
CA ARG A 6 -27.46 -4.47 -21.90
C ARG A 6 -26.18 -4.07 -21.17
N SER A 7 -25.02 -4.34 -21.75
CA SER A 7 -23.73 -3.91 -21.19
C SER A 7 -23.62 -2.39 -21.11
N GLN A 8 -24.05 -1.67 -22.14
CA GLN A 8 -24.02 -0.20 -22.15
C GLN A 8 -24.95 0.42 -21.11
N ILE A 9 -26.14 -0.15 -20.92
CA ILE A 9 -27.06 0.28 -19.86
C ILE A 9 -26.44 0.04 -18.48
N ASN A 10 -25.86 -1.13 -18.24
CA ASN A 10 -25.20 -1.45 -16.97
C ASN A 10 -24.04 -0.50 -16.66
N ASP A 11 -23.24 -0.16 -17.67
CA ASP A 11 -22.13 0.79 -17.53
C ASP A 11 -22.64 2.19 -17.16
N SER A 12 -23.75 2.64 -17.75
CA SER A 12 -24.39 3.92 -17.40
C SER A 12 -24.98 3.91 -15.99
N LEU A 13 -25.66 2.83 -15.59
CA LEU A 13 -26.21 2.67 -14.25
C LEU A 13 -25.11 2.67 -13.17
N ARG A 14 -23.96 2.06 -13.44
CA ARG A 14 -22.80 2.11 -12.55
C ARG A 14 -22.34 3.52 -12.27
N VAL A 15 -22.21 4.35 -13.32
CA VAL A 15 -21.78 5.75 -13.15
C VAL A 15 -22.78 6.52 -12.28
N ILE A 16 -24.09 6.38 -12.53
CA ILE A 16 -25.13 7.03 -11.72
C ILE A 16 -25.03 6.57 -10.26
N ASN A 17 -24.93 5.26 -10.02
CA ASN A 17 -24.79 4.71 -8.67
C ASN A 17 -23.53 5.22 -7.96
N PHE A 18 -22.40 5.32 -8.67
CA PHE A 18 -21.16 5.87 -8.12
C PHE A 18 -21.34 7.34 -7.73
N THR A 19 -21.91 8.17 -8.60
CA THR A 19 -22.12 9.59 -8.32
C THR A 19 -23.01 9.80 -7.10
N LEU A 20 -24.16 9.10 -7.03
CA LEU A 20 -25.07 9.19 -5.89
C LEU A 20 -24.41 8.68 -4.60
N SER A 21 -23.69 7.56 -4.67
CA SER A 21 -22.98 7.02 -3.51
C SER A 21 -21.89 7.97 -3.00
N PHE A 22 -21.15 8.63 -3.90
CA PHE A 22 -20.12 9.59 -3.50
C PHE A 22 -20.71 10.84 -2.85
N LEU A 23 -21.87 11.30 -3.31
CA LEU A 23 -22.59 12.40 -2.69
C LEU A 23 -22.97 12.04 -1.25
N ASP A 24 -23.63 10.90 -1.06
CA ASP A 24 -24.05 10.42 0.27
C ASP A 24 -22.84 10.18 1.20
N LEU A 25 -21.76 9.60 0.68
CA LEU A 25 -20.52 9.40 1.44
C LEU A 25 -19.88 10.75 1.81
N ALA A 26 -19.85 11.73 0.91
CA ALA A 26 -19.30 13.05 1.21
C ALA A 26 -20.10 13.76 2.32
N GLU A 27 -21.41 13.57 2.37
CA GLU A 27 -22.26 14.15 3.40
C GLU A 27 -22.11 13.43 4.75
N HIS A 28 -22.23 12.10 4.75
CA HIS A 28 -22.42 11.32 5.98
C HIS A 28 -21.17 10.60 6.51
N SER A 29 -20.04 10.60 5.79
CA SER A 29 -18.79 10.03 6.29
C SER A 29 -17.85 11.09 6.86
N SER A 30 -16.95 10.67 7.76
CA SER A 30 -15.81 11.50 8.20
C SER A 30 -14.61 11.36 7.26
N LEU A 31 -14.45 10.19 6.63
CA LEU A 31 -13.39 9.88 5.68
C LEU A 31 -13.83 8.66 4.86
N PHE A 32 -13.58 8.65 3.55
CA PHE A 32 -13.80 7.50 2.70
C PHE A 32 -12.73 7.39 1.60
N ALA A 33 -12.43 6.15 1.18
CA ALA A 33 -11.48 5.87 0.11
C ALA A 33 -12.05 4.78 -0.79
N PRO A 34 -12.33 5.06 -2.08
CA PRO A 34 -12.76 4.03 -3.01
C PRO A 34 -11.58 3.12 -3.35
N LEU A 35 -11.81 1.81 -3.31
CA LEU A 35 -10.79 0.78 -3.51
C LEU A 35 -11.10 -0.06 -4.74
N CYS A 36 -10.10 -0.27 -5.59
CA CYS A 36 -10.19 -1.06 -6.80
C CYS A 36 -8.81 -1.61 -7.18
N THR A 37 -8.77 -2.87 -7.60
CA THR A 37 -7.58 -3.48 -8.21
C THR A 37 -7.40 -3.07 -9.66
N ASN A 38 -8.34 -2.35 -10.25
CA ASN A 38 -8.25 -1.89 -11.64
C ASN A 38 -8.03 -0.37 -11.69
N LYS A 39 -7.57 0.12 -12.84
CA LYS A 39 -7.16 1.51 -13.00
C LYS A 39 -8.34 2.47 -12.98
N ASP A 40 -9.40 2.18 -13.73
CA ASP A 40 -10.37 3.21 -14.11
C ASP A 40 -11.67 3.14 -13.30
N GLY A 41 -12.19 1.96 -12.98
CA GLY A 41 -13.21 1.71 -11.94
C GLY A 41 -14.58 2.40 -12.01
N TRP A 42 -14.80 3.41 -12.87
CA TRP A 42 -16.05 4.21 -12.92
C TRP A 42 -17.07 3.59 -13.87
N ARG A 43 -16.92 3.83 -15.19
CA ARG A 43 -17.84 3.31 -16.22
C ARG A 43 -17.55 1.85 -16.52
N GLN A 44 -16.27 1.55 -16.72
CA GLN A 44 -15.76 0.21 -16.89
C GLN A 44 -14.61 0.01 -15.90
N PRO A 45 -14.38 -1.24 -15.45
CA PRO A 45 -13.32 -1.53 -14.50
C PRO A 45 -11.94 -1.04 -14.99
N GLY A 46 -11.71 -1.04 -16.30
CA GLY A 46 -10.43 -0.65 -16.90
C GLY A 46 -9.39 -1.77 -16.79
N ILE A 47 -8.13 -1.43 -17.05
CA ILE A 47 -7.01 -2.38 -17.03
C ILE A 47 -6.70 -2.77 -15.58
N LYS A 48 -6.42 -4.06 -15.36
CA LYS A 48 -5.96 -4.57 -14.06
C LYS A 48 -4.65 -3.89 -13.64
N ARG A 49 -4.51 -3.56 -12.35
CA ARG A 49 -3.25 -3.02 -11.83
C ARG A 49 -2.28 -4.16 -11.60
N GLU A 50 -1.03 -3.97 -12.00
CA GLU A 50 0.01 -4.96 -11.78
C GLU A 50 0.76 -4.65 -10.49
N PHE A 51 1.02 -5.67 -9.68
CA PHE A 51 1.91 -5.56 -8.51
C PHE A 51 3.14 -6.42 -8.77
N ASN A 52 4.29 -5.97 -8.30
CA ASN A 52 5.55 -6.69 -8.48
C ASN A 52 5.42 -8.05 -7.76
N HIS A 53 5.86 -9.14 -8.37
CA HIS A 53 5.78 -10.49 -7.80
C HIS A 53 4.37 -11.01 -7.51
N VAL A 54 3.33 -10.44 -8.13
CA VAL A 54 1.94 -10.90 -7.99
C VAL A 54 1.33 -11.20 -9.35
N GLN A 55 0.90 -12.45 -9.51
CA GLN A 55 0.20 -12.99 -10.68
C GLN A 55 -1.24 -13.33 -10.30
N TYR A 56 -2.09 -12.31 -10.18
CA TYR A 56 -3.50 -12.50 -9.86
C TYR A 56 -4.39 -12.44 -11.12
N ASN A 57 -5.52 -13.14 -11.05
CA ASN A 57 -6.59 -13.09 -12.04
C ASN A 57 -7.64 -12.06 -11.61
N ASP A 58 -7.77 -10.97 -12.36
CA ASP A 58 -8.69 -9.87 -12.11
C ASP A 58 -10.17 -10.26 -12.33
N LYS A 59 -10.43 -11.33 -13.08
CA LYS A 59 -11.78 -11.89 -13.26
C LYS A 59 -12.24 -12.71 -12.06
N LEU A 60 -11.32 -13.13 -11.19
CA LEU A 60 -11.64 -13.91 -10.01
C LEU A 60 -11.75 -12.99 -8.80
N MET A 61 -12.99 -12.72 -8.37
CA MET A 61 -13.26 -11.83 -7.23
C MET A 61 -12.49 -12.22 -5.97
N TYR A 62 -12.28 -13.53 -5.75
CA TYR A 62 -11.50 -14.02 -4.63
C TYR A 62 -10.06 -13.47 -4.60
N HIS A 63 -9.41 -13.32 -5.76
CA HIS A 63 -8.06 -12.76 -5.85
C HIS A 63 -8.07 -11.26 -5.57
N THR A 64 -8.97 -10.52 -6.21
CA THR A 64 -9.04 -9.06 -6.03
C THR A 64 -9.44 -8.70 -4.61
N SER A 65 -10.40 -9.42 -4.02
CA SER A 65 -10.77 -9.29 -2.61
C SER A 65 -9.63 -9.61 -1.66
N ALA A 66 -8.80 -10.63 -1.91
CA ALA A 66 -7.65 -10.94 -1.06
C ALA A 66 -6.58 -9.84 -1.06
N ILE A 67 -6.33 -9.20 -2.22
CA ILE A 67 -5.43 -8.04 -2.31
C ILE A 67 -6.00 -6.86 -1.51
N LEU A 68 -7.28 -6.52 -1.72
CA LEU A 68 -7.93 -5.41 -1.00
C LEU A 68 -8.05 -5.68 0.50
N ALA A 69 -8.33 -6.92 0.91
CA ALA A 69 -8.35 -7.34 2.31
C ALA A 69 -6.97 -7.18 2.96
N SER A 70 -5.89 -7.51 2.23
CA SER A 70 -4.51 -7.30 2.71
C SER A 70 -4.17 -5.82 2.88
N ALA A 71 -4.67 -4.96 1.99
CA ALA A 71 -4.55 -3.52 2.14
C ALA A 71 -5.30 -3.03 3.39
N LEU A 72 -6.57 -3.43 3.55
CA LEU A 72 -7.40 -3.05 4.71
C LEU A 72 -6.83 -3.55 6.04
N ASP A 73 -6.35 -4.79 6.10
CA ASP A 73 -5.66 -5.33 7.29
C ASP A 73 -4.45 -4.47 7.65
N THR A 74 -3.69 -4.02 6.65
CA THR A 74 -2.50 -3.19 6.84
C THR A 74 -2.87 -1.75 7.22
N PHE A 75 -3.85 -1.11 6.59
CA PHE A 75 -4.30 0.25 6.92
C PHE A 75 -4.85 0.35 8.35
N THR A 76 -5.60 -0.67 8.77
CA THR A 76 -6.23 -0.71 10.09
C THR A 76 -5.31 -1.26 11.18
N LEU A 77 -4.10 -1.70 10.82
CA LEU A 77 -3.18 -2.33 11.76
C LEU A 77 -2.87 -1.43 12.94
N ARG A 78 -2.64 -0.14 12.69
CA ARG A 78 -2.27 0.84 13.73
C ARG A 78 -3.24 0.85 14.90
N TYR A 79 -4.56 0.68 14.67
CA TYR A 79 -5.58 0.67 15.72
C TYR A 79 -5.61 -0.62 16.54
N ARG A 80 -5.00 -1.68 16.02
CA ARG A 80 -4.98 -3.02 16.64
C ARG A 80 -3.67 -3.28 17.40
N LEU A 81 -2.69 -2.38 17.29
CA LEU A 81 -1.44 -2.48 18.03
C LEU A 81 -1.63 -1.93 19.45
N LYS A 82 -1.33 -2.75 20.46
CA LYS A 82 -1.40 -2.33 21.88
C LYS A 82 -0.56 -1.10 22.21
N ALA A 83 0.54 -0.91 21.48
CA ALA A 83 1.45 0.21 21.69
C ALA A 83 0.96 1.52 21.02
N SER A 84 -0.05 1.46 20.17
CA SER A 84 -0.57 2.65 19.49
C SER A 84 -1.69 3.28 20.31
N GLN A 85 -1.55 4.56 20.60
CA GLN A 85 -2.64 5.38 21.16
C GLN A 85 -3.46 6.08 20.06
N TYR A 86 -3.15 5.80 18.80
CA TYR A 86 -3.75 6.48 17.66
C TYR A 86 -5.12 5.89 17.34
N THR A 87 -6.14 6.75 17.31
CA THR A 87 -7.53 6.37 17.09
C THR A 87 -7.96 6.57 15.63
N LEU A 88 -9.09 5.99 15.25
CA LEU A 88 -9.68 6.27 13.93
C LEU A 88 -10.07 7.74 13.77
N SER A 89 -10.43 8.42 14.86
CA SER A 89 -10.72 9.86 14.85
C SER A 89 -9.49 10.67 14.47
N ASP A 90 -8.31 10.30 14.98
CA ASP A 90 -7.05 10.95 14.64
C ASP A 90 -6.72 10.76 13.15
N LEU A 91 -7.00 9.58 12.58
CA LEU A 91 -6.85 9.34 11.13
C LEU A 91 -7.71 10.31 10.32
N CYS A 92 -8.98 10.42 10.70
CA CYS A 92 -9.90 11.31 10.02
C CYS A 92 -9.44 12.76 10.15
N ALA A 93 -8.95 13.18 11.32
CA ALA A 93 -8.44 14.54 11.52
C ALA A 93 -7.20 14.83 10.65
N ASP A 94 -6.25 13.90 10.60
CA ASP A 94 -5.03 14.05 9.82
C ASP A 94 -5.33 14.11 8.31
N LEU A 95 -6.13 13.17 7.80
CA LEU A 95 -6.38 13.04 6.36
C LEU A 95 -7.46 14.00 5.83
N SER A 96 -8.33 14.54 6.68
CA SER A 96 -9.44 15.43 6.28
C SER A 96 -9.09 16.91 6.29
N LEU A 97 -7.87 17.25 5.89
CA LEU A 97 -7.42 18.64 5.81
C LEU A 97 -8.34 19.46 4.90
N HIS A 98 -8.84 20.59 5.40
CA HIS A 98 -9.83 21.44 4.73
C HIS A 98 -11.18 20.76 4.48
N ASN A 99 -11.62 19.87 5.37
CA ASN A 99 -12.91 19.16 5.28
C ASN A 99 -13.02 18.27 4.02
N ARG A 100 -11.89 17.89 3.42
CA ARG A 100 -11.83 16.95 2.30
C ARG A 100 -11.90 15.53 2.84
N LYS A 101 -13.04 14.88 2.68
CA LYS A 101 -13.30 13.55 3.23
C LYS A 101 -12.88 12.40 2.31
N LEU A 102 -12.47 12.69 1.07
CA LEU A 102 -12.02 11.70 0.11
C LEU A 102 -10.51 11.49 0.23
N ALA A 103 -10.09 10.28 0.58
CA ALA A 103 -8.70 9.88 0.62
C ALA A 103 -8.34 8.95 -0.55
N ALA A 104 -7.08 9.03 -0.97
CA ALA A 104 -6.47 8.04 -1.85
C ALA A 104 -5.79 6.96 -1.01
N ALA A 105 -5.85 5.72 -1.48
CA ALA A 105 -5.20 4.58 -0.88
C ALA A 105 -4.18 3.98 -1.86
N SER A 106 -3.05 3.51 -1.33
CA SER A 106 -2.06 2.75 -2.10
C SER A 106 -1.60 1.50 -1.36
N LEU A 107 -1.10 0.56 -2.14
CA LEU A 107 -0.60 -0.73 -1.67
C LEU A 107 0.72 -1.07 -2.35
N CYS A 108 1.62 -1.65 -1.57
CA CYS A 108 2.77 -2.41 -2.05
C CYS A 108 2.65 -3.84 -1.50
N LEU A 109 2.47 -4.82 -2.37
CA LEU A 109 2.24 -6.20 -1.96
C LEU A 109 2.84 -7.15 -3.03
N PRO A 110 3.81 -8.01 -2.66
CA PRO A 110 4.69 -7.87 -1.50
C PRO A 110 5.52 -6.57 -1.57
N PHE A 111 6.06 -6.16 -0.43
CA PHE A 111 7.16 -5.19 -0.42
C PHE A 111 8.42 -5.91 -0.91
N SER A 112 8.97 -5.50 -2.06
CA SER A 112 10.08 -6.18 -2.78
C SER A 112 11.41 -6.14 -2.02
N PHE A 113 11.44 -6.73 -0.83
CA PHE A 113 12.60 -6.75 0.05
C PHE A 113 13.39 -8.03 -0.17
N ASN A 114 14.60 -7.88 -0.72
CA ASN A 114 15.45 -9.01 -1.05
C ASN A 114 15.88 -9.77 0.22
N GLU A 115 16.03 -11.08 0.10
CA GLU A 115 16.56 -11.92 1.18
C GLU A 115 18.01 -11.53 1.50
N GLY A 116 18.31 -11.33 2.79
CA GLY A 116 19.64 -10.92 3.25
C GLY A 116 20.00 -9.44 3.05
N ALA A 117 19.15 -8.65 2.39
CA ALA A 117 19.33 -7.20 2.26
C ALA A 117 18.89 -6.44 3.52
N ASP A 118 19.30 -5.17 3.61
CA ASP A 118 18.89 -4.25 4.66
C ASP A 118 17.96 -3.16 4.10
N LEU A 119 17.14 -2.56 4.97
CA LEU A 119 16.15 -1.56 4.57
C LEU A 119 16.80 -0.35 3.91
N ILE A 120 17.94 0.12 4.44
CA ILE A 120 18.71 1.22 3.83
C ILE A 120 19.10 0.92 2.38
N GLU A 121 19.60 -0.28 2.09
CA GLU A 121 20.01 -0.70 0.75
C GLU A 121 18.79 -0.88 -0.17
N CYS A 122 17.69 -1.41 0.37
CA CYS A 122 16.46 -1.55 -0.38
C CYS A 122 15.87 -0.20 -0.80
N LEU A 123 15.91 0.80 0.09
CA LEU A 123 15.37 2.14 -0.18
C LEU A 123 16.29 2.95 -1.10
N ASP A 124 17.61 2.83 -0.95
CA ASP A 124 18.60 3.50 -1.81
C ASP A 124 18.50 3.02 -3.27
N ASN A 125 18.27 1.72 -3.47
CA ASN A 125 18.06 1.13 -4.79
C ASN A 125 16.60 1.19 -5.29
N TRP A 126 15.70 1.83 -4.52
CA TRP A 126 14.29 1.86 -4.90
C TRP A 126 14.04 2.91 -5.98
N ASP A 127 13.58 2.47 -7.14
CA ASP A 127 13.17 3.36 -8.23
C ASP A 127 11.64 3.50 -8.29
N GLY A 128 11.18 4.73 -8.48
CA GLY A 128 9.76 5.07 -8.54
C GLY A 128 9.02 5.03 -7.18
N PRO A 129 7.68 5.02 -7.18
CA PRO A 129 6.90 5.09 -5.95
C PRO A 129 6.97 3.78 -5.15
N LEU A 130 7.03 3.89 -3.81
CA LEU A 130 7.03 2.73 -2.90
C LEU A 130 5.76 1.87 -3.01
N SER A 131 4.66 2.45 -3.46
CA SER A 131 3.34 1.82 -3.50
C SER A 131 2.57 2.24 -4.74
N LYS A 132 1.61 1.42 -5.15
CA LYS A 132 0.72 1.70 -6.27
C LYS A 132 -0.65 2.10 -5.74
N SER A 133 -1.23 3.16 -6.30
CA SER A 133 -2.61 3.54 -5.99
C SER A 133 -3.55 2.35 -6.20
N ILE A 134 -4.43 2.11 -5.25
CA ILE A 134 -5.58 1.20 -5.36
C ILE A 134 -6.88 1.99 -5.36
N THR A 135 -6.80 3.30 -5.54
CA THR A 135 -7.96 4.16 -5.74
C THR A 135 -8.17 4.36 -7.25
N PRO A 136 -9.37 4.08 -7.79
CA PRO A 136 -9.62 4.18 -9.22
C PRO A 136 -9.46 5.62 -9.71
N ASN A 137 -8.90 5.80 -10.91
CA ASN A 137 -8.60 7.09 -11.55
C ASN A 137 -7.74 8.04 -10.69
N CYS A 138 -6.97 7.52 -9.74
CA CYS A 138 -6.14 8.34 -8.85
C CYS A 138 -4.66 8.00 -9.02
N SER A 139 -3.86 9.01 -9.35
CA SER A 139 -2.40 9.03 -9.16
C SER A 139 -2.09 9.77 -7.87
N ILE A 140 -1.36 9.13 -6.95
CA ILE A 140 -0.93 9.75 -5.71
C ILE A 140 0.19 10.75 -6.03
N GLY A 141 0.00 12.00 -5.64
CA GLY A 141 1.01 13.05 -5.80
C GLY A 141 2.16 12.90 -4.80
N THR A 142 3.16 13.77 -4.93
CA THR A 142 4.33 13.81 -4.04
C THR A 142 4.49 15.16 -3.35
N ASP A 143 3.51 16.06 -3.43
CA ASP A 143 3.59 17.43 -2.95
C ASP A 143 2.41 17.80 -2.03
N ARG A 144 2.70 18.49 -0.92
CA ARG A 144 1.73 19.13 -0.01
C ARG A 144 0.57 18.23 0.40
N MET A 145 0.88 17.00 0.80
CA MET A 145 -0.13 16.05 1.26
C MET A 145 0.03 15.69 2.73
N MET A 146 -1.04 15.15 3.31
CA MET A 146 -0.96 14.37 4.55
C MET A 146 -1.02 12.91 4.15
N GLN A 147 -0.11 12.10 4.69
CA GLN A 147 -0.08 10.67 4.43
C GLN A 147 0.18 9.85 5.68
N VAL A 148 -0.42 8.67 5.68
CA VAL A 148 -0.25 7.66 6.71
C VAL A 148 0.31 6.41 6.05
N ILE A 149 1.46 5.98 6.51
CA ILE A 149 2.19 4.85 5.93
C ILE A 149 2.32 3.77 6.97
N THR A 150 2.00 2.54 6.58
CA THR A 150 2.21 1.37 7.44
C THR A 150 3.13 0.39 6.72
N LEU A 151 4.28 0.11 7.32
CA LEU A 151 5.21 -0.92 6.88
C LEU A 151 5.14 -2.11 7.85
N ARG A 152 5.19 -3.34 7.32
CA ARG A 152 5.17 -4.54 8.14
C ARG A 152 6.12 -5.61 7.61
N GLY A 153 6.63 -6.46 8.49
CA GLY A 153 7.43 -7.62 8.10
C GLY A 153 8.95 -7.37 8.05
N ILE A 154 9.41 -6.17 8.43
CA ILE A 154 10.84 -5.86 8.48
C ILE A 154 11.23 -5.72 9.95
N PRO A 155 12.12 -6.59 10.45
CA PRO A 155 12.59 -6.50 11.82
C PRO A 155 13.73 -5.46 11.93
N GLU A 156 13.90 -4.85 13.10
CA GLU A 156 14.84 -3.74 13.31
C GLU A 156 16.31 -4.15 13.06
N GLU A 157 16.64 -5.43 13.20
CA GLU A 157 17.97 -5.97 12.91
C GLU A 157 18.34 -5.87 11.42
N ARG A 158 17.34 -5.73 10.54
CA ARG A 158 17.51 -5.54 9.09
C ARG A 158 17.38 -4.08 8.66
N LEU A 159 17.49 -3.13 9.60
CA LEU A 159 17.46 -1.71 9.29
C LEU A 159 18.65 -1.28 8.42
N LYS A 160 19.86 -1.68 8.85
CA LYS A 160 21.15 -1.31 8.26
C LYS A 160 22.24 -2.29 8.70
N LYS A 161 23.33 -2.37 7.94
CA LYS A 161 24.48 -3.21 8.30
C LYS A 161 25.12 -2.73 9.61
N PRO A 162 25.64 -3.64 10.45
CA PRO A 162 26.44 -3.26 11.61
C PRO A 162 27.64 -2.41 11.20
N PHE A 163 28.10 -1.55 12.11
CA PHE A 163 29.16 -0.58 11.82
C PHE A 163 30.34 -1.22 11.09
N ASP A 164 30.91 -2.29 11.62
CA ASP A 164 32.09 -2.98 11.08
C ASP A 164 31.95 -3.45 9.62
N ARG A 165 30.72 -3.75 9.17
CA ARG A 165 30.42 -4.29 7.83
C ARG A 165 29.66 -3.31 6.93
N ALA A 166 29.40 -2.10 7.40
CA ALA A 166 28.55 -1.13 6.69
C ALA A 166 29.17 -0.56 5.42
N GLY A 167 30.50 -0.54 5.28
CA GLY A 167 31.17 -0.06 4.07
C GLY A 167 30.66 1.34 3.67
N THR A 168 30.20 1.49 2.43
CA THR A 168 29.65 2.74 1.86
C THR A 168 28.35 3.20 2.52
N GLN A 169 27.60 2.30 3.18
CA GLN A 169 26.39 2.72 3.91
C GLN A 169 26.72 3.70 5.03
N ARG A 170 27.95 3.67 5.59
CA ARG A 170 28.36 4.57 6.68
C ARG A 170 28.31 6.05 6.30
N ASP A 171 28.55 6.34 5.02
CA ASP A 171 28.62 7.71 4.52
C ASP A 171 27.22 8.27 4.20
N MET A 172 26.20 7.41 4.16
CA MET A 172 24.81 7.80 3.90
C MET A 172 24.22 8.53 5.12
N PRO A 173 23.54 9.69 4.93
CA PRO A 173 22.84 10.37 6.03
C PRO A 173 21.82 9.47 6.75
N ALA A 174 21.15 8.60 5.99
CA ALA A 174 20.20 7.61 6.46
C ALA A 174 20.79 6.61 7.48
N TYR A 175 22.12 6.43 7.49
CA TYR A 175 22.79 5.53 8.44
C TYR A 175 22.64 5.98 9.90
N ARG A 176 22.30 7.26 10.14
CA ARG A 176 22.07 7.80 11.49
C ARG A 176 20.72 7.39 12.08
N CYS A 177 19.76 6.96 11.26
CA CYS A 177 18.44 6.51 11.71
C CYS A 177 18.58 5.31 12.65
N LYS A 178 17.90 5.35 13.79
CA LYS A 178 18.02 4.34 14.85
C LYS A 178 16.96 3.25 14.77
N ASN A 179 15.86 3.52 14.09
CA ASN A 179 14.72 2.61 13.95
C ASN A 179 14.09 2.75 12.55
N ILE A 180 13.22 1.80 12.20
CA ILE A 180 12.51 1.77 10.91
C ILE A 180 11.63 3.02 10.72
N ASN A 181 11.04 3.56 11.79
CA ASN A 181 10.18 4.74 11.72
C ASN A 181 10.96 5.96 11.22
N GLU A 182 12.11 6.24 11.83
CA GLU A 182 13.02 7.33 11.45
C GLU A 182 13.52 7.15 10.02
N MET A 183 13.89 5.93 9.63
CA MET A 183 14.39 5.63 8.29
C MET A 183 13.33 5.90 7.22
N LEU A 184 12.11 5.41 7.41
CA LEU A 184 11.01 5.67 6.47
C LEU A 184 10.61 7.14 6.45
N THR A 185 10.53 7.79 7.61
CA THR A 185 10.20 9.22 7.68
C THR A 185 11.25 10.05 6.96
N PHE A 186 12.54 9.73 7.14
CA PHE A 186 13.64 10.34 6.40
C PHE A 186 13.52 10.11 4.89
N TYR A 187 13.33 8.86 4.46
CA TYR A 187 13.14 8.52 3.05
C TYR A 187 11.98 9.31 2.43
N MET A 188 10.81 9.34 3.09
CA MET A 188 9.66 10.08 2.58
C MET A 188 9.92 11.58 2.51
N SER A 189 10.71 12.15 3.43
CA SER A 189 11.11 13.57 3.37
C SER A 189 12.03 13.89 2.19
N CYS A 190 12.77 12.90 1.68
CA CYS A 190 13.59 13.03 0.48
C CYS A 190 12.77 12.86 -0.81
N THR A 191 11.72 12.04 -0.80
CA THR A 191 10.92 11.72 -2.00
C THR A 191 9.66 12.57 -2.16
N THR A 192 9.20 13.23 -1.10
CA THR A 192 7.97 14.05 -1.11
C THR A 192 8.24 15.47 -0.62
N PHE A 193 7.60 16.46 -1.25
CA PHE A 193 7.75 17.87 -0.93
C PHE A 193 6.63 18.33 0.01
N ALA A 194 6.99 19.09 1.05
CA ALA A 194 6.06 19.73 2.00
C ALA A 194 4.94 18.80 2.53
N THR A 195 5.25 17.52 2.74
CA THR A 195 4.29 16.47 3.05
C THR A 195 4.46 16.02 4.50
N ALA A 196 3.35 15.97 5.24
CA ALA A 196 3.33 15.44 6.60
C ALA A 196 3.08 13.92 6.57
N THR A 197 3.98 13.16 7.19
CA THR A 197 4.00 11.69 7.12
C THR A 197 3.90 11.09 8.51
N SER A 198 2.87 10.28 8.74
CA SER A 198 2.74 9.45 9.94
C SER A 198 3.10 8.00 9.60
N VAL A 199 4.21 7.50 10.16
CA VAL A 199 4.68 6.13 9.91
C VAL A 199 4.29 5.21 11.06
N THR A 200 3.74 4.05 10.73
CA THR A 200 3.58 2.91 11.63
C THR A 200 4.41 1.75 11.09
N ASN A 201 5.18 1.09 11.96
CA ASN A 201 5.93 -0.12 11.57
C ASN A 201 5.66 -1.29 12.52
N ILE A 202 5.79 -2.51 12.00
CA ILE A 202 5.80 -3.74 12.78
C ILE A 202 6.77 -4.76 12.17
N SER A 203 7.49 -5.50 13.01
CA SER A 203 8.38 -6.58 12.55
C SER A 203 7.64 -7.78 11.95
N LYS A 204 6.40 -8.02 12.39
CA LYS A 204 5.58 -9.16 11.96
C LYS A 204 4.95 -8.93 10.59
N GLY A 205 5.20 -9.83 9.65
CA GLY A 205 4.63 -9.82 8.30
C GLY A 205 3.12 -10.11 8.26
N LEU A 206 2.55 -10.10 7.06
CA LEU A 206 1.18 -10.57 6.83
C LEU A 206 1.14 -12.08 7.03
N ILE A 207 0.26 -12.54 7.94
CA ILE A 207 -0.01 -13.97 8.13
C ILE A 207 -1.37 -14.26 7.49
N PRO A 208 -1.38 -14.74 6.25
CA PRO A 208 -2.63 -15.11 5.61
C PRO A 208 -3.22 -16.36 6.29
N ASN A 209 -4.49 -16.28 6.68
CA ASN A 209 -5.25 -17.46 7.09
C ASN A 209 -5.68 -18.24 5.86
N LYS A 210 -5.70 -19.57 5.95
CA LYS A 210 -6.21 -20.41 4.87
C LYS A 210 -7.75 -20.34 4.84
N PRO A 211 -8.39 -20.28 3.65
CA PRO A 211 -7.74 -20.18 2.34
C PRO A 211 -7.34 -18.72 2.04
N TYR A 212 -6.11 -18.50 1.60
CA TYR A 212 -5.64 -17.26 0.99
C TYR A 212 -5.04 -17.63 -0.37
N PRO A 213 -5.35 -16.90 -1.45
CA PRO A 213 -4.90 -17.27 -2.79
C PRO A 213 -3.38 -17.24 -2.91
N ASN A 214 -2.82 -18.29 -3.50
CA ASN A 214 -1.40 -18.34 -3.84
C ASN A 214 -1.17 -17.69 -5.20
N PHE A 215 -1.23 -16.36 -5.26
CA PHE A 215 -0.99 -15.58 -6.47
C PHE A 215 0.41 -14.93 -6.51
N PHE A 216 1.28 -15.26 -5.56
CA PHE A 216 2.63 -14.72 -5.53
C PHE A 216 3.52 -15.52 -6.47
N ASP A 217 4.53 -14.87 -7.06
CA ASP A 217 5.49 -15.59 -7.89
C ASP A 217 6.39 -16.53 -7.05
N ASN A 218 7.08 -17.44 -7.74
CA ASN A 218 7.95 -18.42 -7.09
C ASN A 218 9.21 -17.81 -6.47
N LYS A 219 9.45 -16.50 -6.60
CA LYS A 219 10.56 -15.81 -5.91
C LYS A 219 10.13 -15.30 -4.54
N VAL A 220 8.84 -15.21 -4.25
CA VAL A 220 8.36 -14.82 -2.91
C VAL A 220 8.55 -15.99 -1.94
N GLY A 221 9.48 -15.82 -1.02
CA GLY A 221 9.77 -16.78 0.04
C GLY A 221 8.64 -16.87 1.08
N VAL A 222 8.73 -17.85 1.98
CA VAL A 222 7.74 -18.07 3.05
C VAL A 222 7.62 -16.87 4.00
N SER A 223 8.71 -16.13 4.19
CA SER A 223 8.74 -14.91 4.99
C SER A 223 8.21 -13.67 4.26
N GLY A 224 7.87 -13.78 2.96
CA GLY A 224 7.49 -12.65 2.11
C GLY A 224 8.66 -11.89 1.48
N ASN A 225 9.92 -12.27 1.78
CA ASN A 225 11.10 -11.72 1.12
C ASN A 225 11.22 -12.23 -0.32
N ILE A 226 11.93 -11.48 -1.16
CA ILE A 226 12.27 -11.89 -2.52
C ILE A 226 13.56 -12.72 -2.48
N CYS A 227 13.45 -14.01 -2.78
CA CYS A 227 14.55 -14.95 -2.85
C CYS A 227 15.27 -14.83 -4.21
N SER A 228 16.59 -15.01 -4.21
CA SER A 228 17.39 -15.09 -5.44
C SER A 228 17.17 -16.38 -6.20
N THR A 229 16.80 -17.46 -5.50
CA THR A 229 16.47 -18.77 -6.04
C THR A 229 14.97 -18.99 -6.06
N LEU A 230 14.49 -19.73 -7.07
CA LEU A 230 13.07 -20.06 -7.19
C LEU A 230 12.69 -21.08 -6.10
N ARG A 231 11.57 -20.82 -5.44
CA ARG A 231 10.92 -21.75 -4.52
C ARG A 231 10.52 -23.01 -5.30
N ARG A 232 10.83 -24.18 -4.75
CA ARG A 232 10.29 -25.46 -5.24
C ARG A 232 8.81 -25.53 -4.86
N GLU A 233 7.96 -25.81 -5.84
CA GLU A 233 6.50 -25.94 -5.70
C GLU A 233 6.12 -27.04 -4.69
#